data_AF-A0A413S4G8-F1
#
_entry.id   AF-A0A413S4G8-F1
#
_cell.length_a   1.000
_cell.length_b   1.000
_cell.length_c   1.000
_cell.angle_alpha   90.00
_cell.angle_beta   90.00
_cell.angle_gamma   90.00
#
_symmetry.space_group_name_H-M   'P 1'
#
loop_
_entity.id
_entity.type
_entity.pdbx_description
1 polymer ?
#
loop_
_entity_poly.entity_id
_entity_poly.type
_entity_poly.pdbx_seq_one_letter_code
_entity_poly.pdbx_strand_id
1 'polypeptide(L)'
;MEKVNAVRVTVKKKMALRAAETISDINSMSKISIGEYRHLKKSYKGVKNVEVHHIIEKRLLRTMKTTCKKGEMLSIPLSKNLHKKITKRWKKQIGYGTNYSSVIKIIVYV
;
A
#
# COMPACT_ATOMS: atom_id res chain seq x y z
N MET A 1 17.44 45.03 -23.56
CA MET A 1 17.80 43.79 -22.82
C MET A 1 16.75 43.58 -21.75
N GLU A 2 15.70 42.83 -22.07
CA GLU A 2 14.58 42.55 -21.17
C GLU A 2 14.76 41.15 -20.56
N LYS A 3 14.84 41.07 -19.23
CA LYS A 3 15.04 39.82 -18.52
C LYS A 3 13.72 39.04 -18.50
N VAL A 4 13.65 37.97 -19.28
CA VAL A 4 12.54 37.00 -19.21
C VAL A 4 12.58 36.28 -17.86
N ASN A 5 11.66 36.67 -16.96
CA ASN A 5 11.38 35.92 -15.74
C ASN A 5 10.69 34.61 -16.13
N ALA A 6 11.47 33.52 -16.17
CA ALA A 6 10.93 32.17 -16.19
C ALA A 6 10.19 31.91 -14.87
N VAL A 7 8.90 32.24 -14.83
CA VAL A 7 7.98 31.76 -13.80
C VAL A 7 8.03 30.23 -13.88
N ARG A 8 8.80 29.61 -12.98
CA ARG A 8 8.76 28.17 -12.75
C ARG A 8 7.33 27.82 -12.33
N VAL A 9 6.52 27.44 -13.32
CA VAL A 9 5.19 26.90 -13.10
C VAL A 9 5.38 25.58 -12.35
N THR A 10 5.38 25.68 -11.03
CA THR A 10 5.46 24.53 -10.14
C THR A 10 4.06 23.94 -10.08
N VAL A 11 3.66 23.27 -11.17
CA VAL A 11 2.44 22.46 -11.15
C VAL A 11 2.70 21.32 -10.16
N LYS A 12 2.34 21.52 -8.89
CA LYS A 12 2.07 20.41 -7.99
C LYS A 12 0.93 19.64 -8.65
N LYS A 13 1.28 18.66 -9.49
CA LYS A 13 0.35 17.70 -10.08
C LYS A 13 -0.23 16.92 -8.90
N LYS A 14 -1.24 17.49 -8.25
CA LYS A 14 -2.06 16.82 -7.25
C LYS A 14 -2.90 15.84 -8.05
N MET A 15 -2.25 14.78 -8.54
CA MET A 15 -2.94 13.56 -8.94
C MET A 15 -3.93 13.30 -7.83
N ALA A 16 -5.23 13.36 -8.14
CA ALA A 16 -6.26 13.15 -7.14
C ALA A 16 -5.95 11.82 -6.46
N LEU A 17 -5.46 11.88 -5.22
CA LEU A 17 -5.04 10.73 -4.45
C LEU A 17 -6.29 9.87 -4.23
N ARG A 18 -6.47 8.87 -5.09
CA ARG A 18 -7.60 7.97 -5.04
C ARG A 18 -7.19 6.72 -4.27
N ALA A 19 -7.90 6.48 -3.18
CA ALA A 19 -7.85 5.19 -2.49
C ALA A 19 -8.84 4.22 -3.17
N ALA A 20 -8.52 2.93 -3.16
CA ALA A 20 -9.46 1.92 -3.63
C ALA A 20 -10.64 1.80 -2.67
N GLU A 21 -11.86 1.80 -3.19
CA GLU A 21 -13.07 1.56 -2.39
C GLU A 21 -13.64 0.16 -2.61
N THR A 22 -13.43 -0.37 -3.81
CA THR A 22 -13.82 -1.71 -4.23
C THR A 22 -12.63 -2.54 -4.72
N ILE A 23 -12.85 -3.85 -4.87
CA ILE A 23 -11.87 -4.74 -5.52
C ILE A 23 -11.75 -4.42 -7.01
N SER A 24 -12.84 -3.99 -7.65
CA SER A 24 -12.83 -3.61 -9.07
C SER A 24 -11.91 -2.40 -9.33
N ASP A 25 -11.85 -1.44 -8.39
CA ASP A 25 -10.97 -0.29 -8.51
C ASP A 25 -9.50 -0.71 -8.56
N ILE A 26 -9.12 -1.72 -7.75
CA ILE A 26 -7.78 -2.31 -7.75
C ILE A 26 -7.47 -2.94 -9.11
N ASN A 27 -8.42 -3.66 -9.71
CA ASN A 27 -8.26 -4.29 -11.02
C ASN A 27 -8.12 -3.27 -12.16
N SER A 28 -8.71 -2.09 -12.02
CA SER A 28 -8.63 -0.98 -13.00
C SER A 28 -7.39 -0.08 -12.83
N MET A 29 -6.24 -0.70 -12.51
CA MET A 29 -5.03 -0.21 -11.85
C MET A 29 -4.42 1.15 -12.29
N SER A 30 -4.85 1.76 -13.40
CA SER A 30 -4.31 3.03 -13.92
C SER A 30 -4.57 4.27 -13.04
N LYS A 31 -5.44 4.16 -12.02
CA LYS A 31 -5.83 5.30 -11.15
C LYS A 31 -5.37 5.19 -9.69
N ILE A 32 -4.78 4.07 -9.26
CA ILE A 32 -4.45 3.80 -7.84
C ILE A 32 -2.95 3.60 -7.68
N SER A 33 -2.33 4.37 -6.79
CA SER A 33 -0.90 4.29 -6.52
C SER A 33 -0.55 3.11 -5.61
N ILE A 34 0.18 2.14 -6.16
CA ILE A 34 0.89 1.10 -5.38
C ILE A 34 2.33 1.58 -5.16
N GLY A 35 2.87 1.37 -3.96
CA GLY A 35 4.23 1.77 -3.64
C GLY A 35 4.63 1.43 -2.21
N GLU A 36 5.80 1.90 -1.78
CA GLU A 36 6.28 1.67 -0.41
C GLU A 36 5.32 2.26 0.64
N TYR A 37 5.09 1.48 1.70
CA TYR A 37 4.25 1.89 2.84
C TYR A 37 4.63 3.25 3.41
N ARG A 38 5.93 3.54 3.58
CA ARG A 38 6.38 4.81 4.17
C ARG A 38 5.96 6.02 3.34
N HIS A 39 6.07 5.91 2.02
CA HIS A 39 5.76 6.98 1.08
C HIS A 39 4.25 7.17 0.99
N LEU A 40 3.49 6.07 0.89
CA LEU A 40 2.03 6.13 0.88
C LEU A 40 1.47 6.68 2.20
N LYS A 41 2.01 6.28 3.36
CA LYS A 41 1.58 6.84 4.65
C LYS A 41 1.82 8.34 4.74
N LYS A 42 2.91 8.84 4.16
CA LYS A 42 3.19 10.28 4.08
C LYS A 42 2.21 10.98 3.15
N SER A 43 1.96 10.44 1.96
CA SER A 43 1.05 11.01 0.96
C SER A 43 -0.41 11.06 1.40
N TYR A 44 -0.88 10.07 2.15
CA TYR A 44 -2.27 9.98 2.63
C TYR A 44 -2.45 10.48 4.08
N LYS A 45 -1.44 11.14 4.66
CA LYS A 45 -1.55 11.71 6.01
C LYS A 45 -2.67 12.76 6.06
N GLY A 46 -3.60 12.60 7.01
CA GLY A 46 -4.73 13.52 7.19
C GLY A 46 -5.91 13.30 6.25
N VAL A 47 -5.82 12.37 5.29
CA VAL A 47 -6.95 11.99 4.45
C VAL A 47 -7.94 11.16 5.28
N LYS A 48 -9.18 11.64 5.40
CA LYS A 48 -10.23 10.95 6.17
C LYS A 48 -10.62 9.65 5.45
N ASN A 49 -10.98 8.63 6.23
CA ASN A 49 -11.50 7.34 5.76
C ASN A 49 -10.58 6.50 4.86
N VAL A 50 -9.28 6.83 4.78
CA VAL A 50 -8.28 6.06 4.03
C VAL A 50 -7.25 5.43 4.97
N GLU A 51 -6.91 4.18 4.71
CA GLU A 51 -5.86 3.43 5.38
C GLU A 51 -4.90 2.82 4.36
N VAL A 52 -3.60 2.91 4.61
CA VAL A 52 -2.58 2.27 3.78
C VAL A 52 -2.43 0.83 4.24
N HIS A 53 -2.78 -0.11 3.37
CA HIS A 53 -2.67 -1.54 3.60
C HIS A 53 -1.33 -2.07 3.06
N HIS A 54 -0.73 -3.04 3.74
CA HIS A 54 0.34 -3.83 3.14
C HIS A 54 -0.27 -4.93 2.28
N ILE A 55 0.17 -5.06 1.02
CA ILE A 55 -0.40 -6.07 0.10
C ILE A 55 -0.22 -7.48 0.68
N ILE A 56 0.97 -7.73 1.23
CA ILE A 56 1.25 -8.89 2.07
C ILE A 56 1.24 -8.43 3.53
N GLU A 57 0.49 -9.11 4.39
CA GLU A 57 0.36 -8.73 5.80
C GLU A 57 1.72 -8.68 6.53
N LYS A 58 1.99 -7.60 7.26
CA LYS A 58 3.25 -7.35 7.99
C LYS A 58 3.68 -8.47 8.95
N ARG A 59 2.74 -9.31 9.39
CA ARG A 59 3.01 -10.44 10.30
C ARG A 59 3.83 -11.55 9.64
N LEU A 60 3.78 -11.65 8.32
CA LEU A 60 4.58 -12.60 7.53
C LEU A 60 6.05 -12.14 7.44
N LEU A 61 6.32 -10.85 7.59
CA LEU A 61 7.66 -10.27 7.53
C LEU A 61 8.60 -10.85 8.60
N ARG A 62 8.07 -11.16 9.79
CA ARG A 62 8.86 -11.76 10.88
C ARG A 62 9.46 -13.12 10.54
N THR A 63 8.91 -13.76 9.52
CA THR A 63 9.23 -15.12 9.16
C THR A 63 9.93 -15.23 7.81
N MET A 64 9.74 -14.23 6.95
CA MET A 64 10.56 -14.07 5.76
C MET A 64 11.98 -13.71 6.22
N LYS A 65 12.99 -14.49 5.79
CA LYS A 65 14.41 -14.16 5.99
C LYS A 65 14.82 -13.01 5.05
N THR A 66 14.15 -11.88 5.16
CA THR A 66 14.33 -10.71 4.28
C THR A 66 14.91 -9.54 5.07
N THR A 67 15.73 -8.73 4.41
CA THR A 67 16.18 -7.42 4.91
C THR A 67 15.10 -6.34 4.78
N CYS A 68 13.99 -6.65 4.09
CA CYS A 68 12.88 -5.73 3.86
C CYS A 68 12.27 -5.28 5.19
N LYS A 69 12.25 -3.96 5.41
CA LYS A 69 11.64 -3.34 6.59
C LYS A 69 10.15 -3.07 6.32
N LYS A 70 9.35 -2.98 7.39
CA LYS A 70 7.92 -2.64 7.30
C LYS A 70 7.64 -1.40 6.43
N GLY A 71 8.50 -0.39 6.47
CA GLY A 71 8.32 0.84 5.68
C GLY A 71 8.49 0.66 4.18
N GLU A 72 9.21 -0.39 3.77
CA GLU A 72 9.57 -0.72 2.38
C GLU A 72 8.59 -1.69 1.74
N MET A 73 7.73 -2.31 2.57
CA MET A 73 6.73 -3.24 2.09
C MET A 73 5.80 -2.56 1.08
N LEU A 74 5.51 -3.28 -0.01
CA LEU A 74 4.57 -2.86 -1.02
C LEU A 74 3.17 -2.71 -0.43
N SER A 75 2.54 -1.60 -0.74
CA SER A 75 1.33 -1.14 -0.08
C SER A 75 0.38 -0.43 -1.04
N ILE A 76 -0.87 -0.29 -0.60
CA ILE A 76 -1.95 0.34 -1.36
C ILE A 76 -2.87 1.14 -0.41
N PRO A 77 -3.29 2.36 -0.79
CA PRO A 77 -4.29 3.13 -0.05
C PRO A 77 -5.69 2.56 -0.32
N LEU A 78 -6.42 2.23 0.75
CA LEU A 78 -7.77 1.67 0.70
C LEU A 78 -8.73 2.49 1.56
N SER A 79 -10.02 2.44 1.24
CA SER A 79 -11.06 2.87 2.19
C SER A 79 -11.00 2.02 3.46
N LYS A 80 -11.35 2.59 4.61
CA LYS A 80 -11.42 1.86 5.90
C LYS A 80 -12.27 0.58 5.81
N ASN A 81 -13.37 0.64 5.07
CA ASN A 81 -14.26 -0.51 4.90
C ASN A 81 -13.59 -1.62 4.09
N LEU A 82 -12.94 -1.28 2.96
CA LEU A 82 -12.24 -2.26 2.14
C LEU A 82 -11.02 -2.83 2.87
N HIS A 83 -10.25 -1.99 3.56
CA HIS A 83 -9.16 -2.42 4.43
C HIS A 83 -9.63 -3.49 5.43
N LYS A 84 -10.73 -3.23 6.17
CA LYS A 84 -11.32 -4.19 7.11
C LYS A 84 -11.75 -5.49 6.44
N LYS A 85 -12.35 -5.43 5.24
CA LYS A 85 -12.76 -6.63 4.48
C LYS A 85 -11.56 -7.48 4.08
N ILE A 86 -10.47 -6.87 3.64
CA ILE A 86 -9.23 -7.58 3.26
C ILE A 86 -8.55 -8.18 4.49
N THR A 87 -8.38 -7.43 5.58
CA THR A 87 -7.80 -7.95 6.83
C THR A 87 -8.61 -9.13 7.39
N LYS A 88 -9.96 -9.09 7.31
CA LYS A 88 -10.79 -10.23 7.71
C LYS A 88 -10.55 -11.47 6.84
N ARG A 89 -10.37 -11.30 5.53
CA ARG A 89 -10.04 -12.42 4.63
C ARG A 89 -8.67 -13.01 4.94
N TRP A 90 -7.66 -12.17 5.14
CA TRP A 90 -6.34 -12.61 5.61
C TRP A 90 -6.43 -13.37 6.93
N LYS A 91 -7.20 -12.87 7.91
CA LYS A 91 -7.41 -13.56 9.19
C LYS A 91 -8.10 -14.91 9.02
N LYS A 92 -9.07 -15.02 8.11
CA LYS A 92 -9.78 -16.28 7.83
C LYS A 92 -8.86 -17.34 7.23
N GLN A 93 -7.99 -16.94 6.31
CA GLN A 93 -7.06 -17.86 5.64
C GLN A 93 -5.84 -18.19 6.50
N ILE A 94 -5.31 -17.18 7.19
CA ILE A 94 -4.14 -17.30 8.07
C ILE A 94 -4.49 -16.64 9.40
N GLY A 95 -4.76 -17.46 10.41
CA GLY A 95 -5.08 -16.99 11.76
C GLY A 95 -4.00 -16.11 12.38
N TYR A 96 -4.35 -15.41 13.46
CA TYR A 96 -3.31 -14.83 14.32
C TYR A 96 -2.65 -15.94 15.14
N GLY A 97 -1.36 -15.79 15.43
CA GLY A 97 -0.59 -16.80 16.16
C GLY A 97 -0.27 -18.07 15.37
N THR A 98 -0.68 -18.16 14.09
CA THR A 98 -0.25 -19.25 13.21
C THR A 98 1.27 -19.30 13.13
N ASN A 99 1.85 -20.50 13.09
CA ASN A 99 3.26 -20.66 12.76
C ASN A 99 3.47 -20.23 11.30
N TYR A 100 3.81 -18.97 11.09
CA TYR A 100 3.92 -18.40 9.74
C TYR A 100 5.05 -19.04 8.92
N SER A 101 5.96 -19.81 9.54
CA SER A 101 7.07 -20.47 8.84
C SER A 101 6.59 -21.63 7.98
N SER A 102 5.50 -22.30 8.38
CA SER A 102 4.87 -23.32 7.56
C SER A 102 4.04 -22.73 6.41
N VAL A 103 3.56 -21.51 6.56
CA VAL A 103 2.76 -20.80 5.54
C VAL A 103 3.61 -20.28 4.39
N ILE A 104 4.86 -19.88 4.66
CA ILE A 104 5.78 -19.31 3.66
C ILE A 104 6.48 -20.37 2.80
N LYS A 105 6.34 -21.68 3.11
CA LYS A 105 6.97 -22.79 2.37
C LYS A 105 6.60 -22.88 0.87
N ILE A 106 5.63 -22.10 0.39
CA ILE A 106 5.09 -22.21 -0.97
C ILE A 106 5.70 -21.20 -1.97
N ILE A 107 6.52 -20.21 -1.55
CA ILE A 107 6.96 -19.12 -2.46
C ILE A 107 8.41 -19.26 -2.98
N VAL A 108 9.17 -20.29 -2.56
CA VAL A 108 10.63 -20.40 -2.87
C VAL A 108 10.95 -21.40 -4.00
N TYR A 109 9.96 -21.81 -4.81
CA TYR A 109 10.19 -22.69 -5.98
C TYR A 109 9.51 -22.18 -7.26
N VAL A 110 9.69 -20.90 -7.58
CA VAL A 110 9.37 -20.35 -8.92
C VAL A 110 10.52 -19.47 -9.37
#